data_AF-A0A970GXD5-F1
#
_entry.id   AF-A0A970GXD5-F1
#
_cell.length_a   1.000
_cell.length_b   1.000
_cell.length_c   1.000
_cell.angle_alpha   90.00
_cell.angle_beta   90.00
_cell.angle_gamma   90.00
#
_symmetry.space_group_name_H-M   'P 1'
#
loop_
_entity.id
_entity.type
_entity.pdbx_description
1 polymer ?
#
loop_
_entity_poly.entity_id
_entity_poly.type
_entity_poly.pdbx_seq_one_letter_code
_entity_poly.pdbx_strand_id
1 'polypeptide(L)'
;MTMFVNRLILLAIVAGMCRAEILPSHEPVVGLQTNDTAVIIDAPVDTNGVSRAQLTLMDGSTLFGTLGERELRFDAAMGQTLTLPVELLASLDMDAKKETAEVAFLNGDRLTGRLVPRELEISGLLGTITVPVASIRRMSFNVKCSETDNGLYVVTDKDLLYWNTFDSPERARGPEAGPETVLGDVAFVPGKKGRALHTQGKNDVAAFVLPPYRLKTAGTIEFWAKLDVPDTSFREGVHPRFFWLSRIGHDAGTRLDFSSNNGLGAGGLCSVVQNLSCGTDGGNTYRSILGPDYAGWHHYALVWNRDGLASGDNHAEYIAIYLDGKRVSRQVQRGVPLDLTSLTTAWNTRFIIAPSMYAEGNNVPFAIDDLKIWGVAKTTFDLD
;
A
#
# COMPACT_ATOMS: atom_id res chain seq x y z
N MET A 1 57.55 -3.02 -50.19
CA MET A 1 57.68 -2.17 -51.39
C MET A 1 56.40 -1.41 -51.51
N THR A 2 56.49 -0.08 -51.68
CA THR A 2 55.39 0.84 -51.98
C THR A 2 54.28 0.93 -50.93
N MET A 3 53.74 2.09 -50.60
CA MET A 3 54.10 3.49 -50.76
C MET A 3 52.94 4.22 -50.07
N PHE A 4 53.29 5.27 -49.33
CA PHE A 4 52.62 6.56 -49.30
C PHE A 4 51.16 6.65 -48.81
N VAL A 5 50.90 7.32 -47.68
CA VAL A 5 51.06 8.79 -47.41
C VAL A 5 50.00 9.56 -48.23
N ASN A 6 49.05 10.27 -47.64
CA ASN A 6 49.22 11.53 -46.89
C ASN A 6 47.90 11.87 -46.16
N ARG A 7 47.95 12.23 -44.88
CA ARG A 7 47.79 13.61 -44.35
C ARG A 7 46.53 14.34 -44.81
N LEU A 8 45.67 14.70 -43.86
CA LEU A 8 45.41 16.12 -43.59
C LEU A 8 45.01 16.34 -42.11
N ILE A 9 45.57 17.40 -41.57
CA ILE A 9 45.35 17.99 -40.25
C ILE A 9 44.12 18.90 -40.34
N LEU A 10 43.23 18.90 -39.34
CA LEU A 10 42.63 20.15 -38.84
C LEU A 10 42.10 20.01 -37.41
N LEU A 11 42.28 21.09 -36.66
CA LEU A 11 42.04 21.29 -35.24
C LEU A 11 40.56 21.66 -34.97
N ALA A 12 40.03 21.12 -33.87
CA ALA A 12 38.87 21.47 -33.02
C ALA A 12 37.76 22.43 -33.51
N ILE A 13 36.50 22.07 -33.24
CA ILE A 13 35.55 22.83 -32.36
C ILE A 13 34.17 22.14 -32.29
N VAL A 14 33.71 21.93 -31.05
CA VAL A 14 32.32 21.90 -30.52
C VAL A 14 31.41 20.67 -30.70
N ALA A 15 30.97 20.22 -29.50
CA ALA A 15 29.71 19.62 -29.09
C ALA A 15 29.20 18.32 -29.75
N GLY A 16 28.97 17.35 -28.86
CA GLY A 16 27.80 16.49 -28.92
C GLY A 16 28.06 15.13 -29.56
N MET A 17 27.67 14.09 -28.80
CA MET A 17 27.44 12.72 -29.28
C MET A 17 28.77 12.01 -29.65
N CYS A 18 29.06 10.77 -29.30
CA CYS A 18 28.27 9.56 -29.13
C CYS A 18 29.25 8.49 -28.55
N ARG A 19 28.70 7.40 -28.00
CA ARG A 19 29.15 5.98 -28.15
C ARG A 19 30.61 5.61 -27.78
N ALA A 20 30.85 4.63 -26.92
CA ALA A 20 30.68 3.19 -27.15
C ALA A 20 31.41 2.66 -28.41
N GLU A 21 32.55 1.99 -28.19
CA GLU A 21 33.14 0.87 -28.95
C GLU A 21 34.47 0.50 -28.24
N ILE A 22 34.61 -0.64 -27.56
CA ILE A 22 34.81 -2.01 -28.05
C ILE A 22 35.97 -2.12 -29.05
N LEU A 23 37.05 -2.77 -28.59
CA LEU A 23 38.14 -3.26 -29.42
C LEU A 23 37.79 -4.65 -30.00
N PRO A 24 38.20 -4.97 -31.25
CA PRO A 24 37.74 -6.16 -31.95
C PRO A 24 38.72 -7.34 -31.94
N SER A 25 38.11 -8.53 -31.91
CA SER A 25 38.36 -9.72 -32.73
C SER A 25 39.70 -10.45 -32.67
N HIS A 26 39.66 -11.64 -32.06
CA HIS A 26 40.19 -12.85 -32.69
C HIS A 26 39.11 -13.93 -32.70
N GLU A 27 38.77 -14.42 -33.88
CA GLU A 27 38.07 -15.69 -34.14
C GLU A 27 38.73 -16.28 -35.40
N PRO A 28 38.68 -17.62 -35.67
CA PRO A 28 37.41 -18.34 -35.67
C PRO A 28 37.41 -19.88 -35.38
N VAL A 29 36.19 -20.42 -35.27
CA VAL A 29 35.71 -21.78 -35.61
C VAL A 29 35.70 -22.90 -34.53
N VAL A 30 34.47 -23.16 -34.07
CA VAL A 30 33.77 -24.43 -33.76
C VAL A 30 34.06 -25.15 -32.44
N GLY A 31 33.07 -24.99 -31.55
CA GLY A 31 32.78 -25.87 -30.43
C GLY A 31 31.60 -25.30 -29.65
N LEU A 32 30.37 -25.54 -30.11
CA LEU A 32 29.17 -25.25 -29.31
C LEU A 32 29.18 -26.21 -28.10
N GLN A 33 29.68 -25.72 -26.97
CA GLN A 33 29.35 -26.27 -25.66
C GLN A 33 28.45 -25.28 -24.95
N THR A 34 27.21 -25.72 -24.74
CA THR A 34 26.20 -25.09 -23.90
C THR A 34 26.71 -25.04 -22.48
N ASN A 35 26.89 -23.85 -21.91
CA ASN A 35 26.96 -23.68 -20.47
C ASN A 35 25.93 -22.63 -20.04
N ASP A 36 25.04 -23.08 -19.15
CA ASP A 36 23.98 -22.32 -18.51
C ASP A 36 24.52 -21.08 -17.81
N THR A 37 24.11 -19.89 -18.27
CA THR A 37 24.23 -18.66 -17.49
C THR A 37 22.83 -18.10 -17.27
N ALA A 38 22.30 -18.31 -16.06
CA ALA A 38 21.09 -17.64 -15.59
C ALA A 38 21.34 -16.13 -15.53
N VAL A 39 20.41 -15.36 -16.09
CA VAL A 39 20.40 -13.90 -15.97
C VAL A 39 19.87 -13.57 -14.57
N ILE A 40 20.74 -13.06 -13.70
CA ILE A 40 20.36 -12.51 -12.40
C ILE A 40 19.90 -11.07 -12.64
N ILE A 41 18.65 -10.76 -12.31
CA ILE A 41 18.13 -9.39 -12.31
C ILE A 41 18.47 -8.78 -10.94
N ASP A 42 19.61 -8.09 -10.84
CA ASP A 42 20.00 -7.38 -9.62
C ASP A 42 19.19 -6.07 -9.50
N ALA A 43 18.28 -6.03 -8.54
CA ALA A 43 17.79 -4.80 -7.92
C ALA A 43 18.21 -4.81 -6.45
N PRO A 44 18.87 -3.77 -5.92
CA PRO A 44 19.29 -3.75 -4.53
C PRO A 44 18.05 -3.53 -3.64
N VAL A 45 17.60 -4.61 -2.99
CA VAL A 45 16.60 -4.58 -1.92
C VAL A 45 17.26 -5.20 -0.68
N ASP A 46 17.12 -4.55 0.46
CA ASP A 46 17.64 -5.01 1.75
C ASP A 46 16.76 -6.19 2.25
N THR A 47 17.27 -7.43 2.16
CA THR A 47 16.49 -8.70 2.19
C THR A 47 16.47 -9.41 3.55
N ASN A 48 15.84 -8.79 4.56
CA ASN A 48 15.56 -9.48 5.83
C ASN A 48 14.08 -9.93 6.00
N GLY A 49 13.26 -9.89 4.95
CA GLY A 49 11.86 -10.30 4.98
C GLY A 49 11.65 -11.81 4.78
N VAL A 50 10.95 -12.48 5.68
CA VAL A 50 10.51 -13.88 5.50
C VAL A 50 9.27 -13.90 4.61
N SER A 51 9.38 -14.42 3.38
CA SER A 51 8.27 -14.48 2.42
C SER A 51 7.24 -15.57 2.81
N ARG A 52 5.98 -15.16 3.05
CA ARG A 52 4.84 -16.08 3.27
C ARG A 52 4.07 -16.32 1.99
N ALA A 53 3.61 -17.55 1.78
CA ALA A 53 2.86 -17.99 0.61
C ALA A 53 1.58 -18.75 1.00
N GLN A 54 0.57 -18.59 0.15
CA GLN A 54 -0.62 -19.43 0.08
C GLN A 54 -0.54 -20.28 -1.18
N LEU A 55 -0.68 -21.60 -1.02
CA LEU A 55 -0.73 -22.56 -2.12
C LEU A 55 -2.15 -23.10 -2.22
N THR A 56 -2.82 -22.86 -3.35
CA THR A 56 -4.07 -23.53 -3.69
C THR A 56 -3.74 -24.74 -4.55
N LEU A 57 -4.18 -25.92 -4.13
CA LEU A 57 -3.96 -27.18 -4.82
C LEU A 57 -5.09 -27.48 -5.81
N MET A 58 -4.83 -28.41 -6.74
CA MET A 58 -5.76 -28.81 -7.79
C MET A 58 -7.01 -29.52 -7.26
N ASP A 59 -6.93 -30.13 -6.07
CA ASP A 59 -8.07 -30.75 -5.39
C ASP A 59 -8.92 -29.75 -4.58
N GLY A 60 -8.55 -28.46 -4.60
CA GLY A 60 -9.20 -27.39 -3.85
C GLY A 60 -8.62 -27.12 -2.46
N SER A 61 -7.70 -27.95 -1.96
CA SER A 61 -7.04 -27.74 -0.67
C SER A 61 -6.17 -26.48 -0.69
N THR A 62 -5.97 -25.86 0.48
CA THR A 62 -5.12 -24.65 0.61
C THR A 62 -4.10 -24.82 1.74
N LEU A 63 -2.85 -24.44 1.48
CA LEU A 63 -1.75 -24.46 2.45
C LEU A 63 -1.21 -23.04 2.67
N PHE A 64 -0.90 -22.70 3.92
CA PHE A 64 -0.29 -21.42 4.31
C PHE A 64 1.04 -21.66 5.03
N GLY A 65 2.08 -20.91 4.66
CA GLY A 65 3.37 -21.03 5.31
C GLY A 65 4.48 -20.22 4.64
N THR A 66 5.71 -20.44 5.08
CA THR A 66 6.92 -19.87 4.50
C THR A 66 7.50 -20.87 3.51
N LEU A 67 7.78 -20.43 2.29
CA LEU A 67 8.51 -21.26 1.33
C LEU A 67 9.95 -21.48 1.82
N GLY A 68 10.43 -22.72 1.69
CA GLY A 68 11.82 -23.05 1.99
C GLY A 68 12.78 -22.35 1.02
N GLU A 69 12.36 -22.20 -0.24
CA GLU A 69 13.10 -21.49 -1.26
C GLU A 69 12.83 -19.98 -1.22
N ARG A 70 13.91 -19.18 -1.22
CA ARG A 70 13.83 -17.72 -1.41
C ARG A 70 13.80 -17.31 -2.89
N GLU A 71 14.13 -18.24 -3.78
CA GLU A 71 14.23 -18.03 -5.22
C GLU A 71 13.62 -19.21 -5.97
N LEU A 72 12.88 -18.93 -7.04
CA LEU A 72 12.27 -19.93 -7.91
C LEU A 72 12.94 -19.94 -9.27
N ARG A 73 13.39 -21.11 -9.74
CA ARG A 73 13.87 -21.27 -11.11
C ARG A 73 12.70 -21.42 -12.07
N PHE A 74 12.70 -20.62 -13.14
CA PHE A 74 11.59 -20.51 -14.07
C PHE A 74 12.07 -20.45 -15.52
N ASP A 75 11.68 -21.43 -16.33
CA ASP A 75 11.96 -21.46 -17.77
C ASP A 75 10.94 -20.59 -18.51
N ALA A 76 11.28 -19.34 -18.77
CA ALA A 76 10.40 -18.41 -19.46
C ALA A 76 10.18 -18.83 -20.92
N ALA A 77 8.99 -18.55 -21.46
CA ALA A 77 8.60 -18.87 -22.83
C ALA A 77 9.51 -18.22 -23.90
N MET A 78 10.27 -17.19 -23.53
CA MET A 78 11.32 -16.57 -24.35
C MET A 78 12.62 -17.39 -24.46
N GLY A 79 12.64 -18.62 -23.93
CA GLY A 79 13.77 -19.54 -24.03
C GLY A 79 14.91 -19.26 -23.04
N GLN A 80 14.62 -18.55 -21.96
CA GLN A 80 15.59 -18.25 -20.90
C GLN A 80 15.13 -18.82 -19.55
N THR A 81 16.03 -19.46 -18.84
CA THR A 81 15.82 -19.83 -17.43
C THR A 81 16.18 -18.66 -16.54
N LEU A 82 15.21 -18.20 -15.77
CA LEU A 82 15.33 -17.09 -14.83
C LEU A 82 15.35 -17.62 -13.40
N THR A 83 16.06 -16.90 -12.53
CA THR A 83 15.96 -17.06 -11.08
C THR A 83 15.08 -15.93 -10.56
N LEU A 84 13.92 -16.29 -10.02
CA LEU A 84 12.90 -15.34 -9.58
C LEU A 84 12.92 -15.21 -8.06
N PRO A 85 13.32 -14.05 -7.50
CA PRO A 85 13.23 -13.82 -6.06
C PRO A 85 11.77 -13.84 -5.63
N VAL A 86 11.42 -14.70 -4.68
CA VAL A 86 10.03 -14.93 -4.22
C VAL A 86 9.40 -13.65 -3.70
N GLU A 87 10.19 -12.80 -3.05
CA GLU A 87 9.80 -11.50 -2.54
C GLU A 87 9.32 -10.49 -3.60
N LEU A 88 9.68 -10.70 -4.88
CA LEU A 88 9.23 -9.86 -5.99
C LEU A 88 7.95 -10.38 -6.65
N LEU A 89 7.47 -11.57 -6.24
CA LEU A 89 6.32 -12.23 -6.85
C LEU A 89 5.02 -11.80 -6.16
N ALA A 90 3.98 -11.60 -6.96
CA ALA A 90 2.60 -11.44 -6.50
C ALA A 90 1.86 -12.78 -6.56
N SER A 91 1.97 -13.49 -7.68
CA SER A 91 1.37 -14.82 -7.85
C SER A 91 2.05 -15.65 -8.92
N LEU A 92 1.80 -16.95 -8.86
CA LEU A 92 2.12 -17.91 -9.90
C LEU A 92 0.89 -18.79 -10.15
N ASP A 93 0.38 -18.79 -11.37
CA ASP A 93 -0.82 -19.51 -11.79
C ASP A 93 -0.45 -20.63 -12.76
N MET A 94 -0.77 -21.88 -12.42
CA MET A 94 -0.48 -23.03 -13.28
C MET A 94 -1.58 -23.18 -14.35
N ASP A 95 -1.19 -23.47 -15.59
CA ASP A 95 -2.12 -23.86 -16.65
C ASP A 95 -2.82 -25.18 -16.26
N ALA A 96 -4.11 -25.33 -16.63
CA ALA A 96 -4.90 -26.54 -16.46
C ALA A 96 -4.24 -27.80 -17.04
N LYS A 97 -3.43 -27.65 -18.11
CA LYS A 97 -2.63 -28.74 -18.71
C LYS A 97 -1.30 -29.02 -17.99
N LYS A 98 -0.93 -28.19 -17.01
CA LYS A 98 0.25 -28.34 -16.14
C LYS A 98 1.61 -28.27 -16.85
N GLU A 99 1.65 -27.71 -18.05
CA GLU A 99 2.87 -27.57 -18.85
C GLU A 99 3.54 -26.21 -18.64
N THR A 100 2.76 -25.20 -18.26
CA THR A 100 3.18 -23.81 -18.13
C THR A 100 2.52 -23.15 -16.91
N ALA A 101 3.05 -22.01 -16.52
CA ALA A 101 2.55 -21.13 -15.50
C ALA A 101 2.71 -19.67 -15.93
N GLU A 102 1.82 -18.81 -15.45
CA GLU A 102 1.95 -17.37 -15.51
C GLU A 102 2.43 -16.85 -14.14
N VAL A 103 3.56 -16.17 -14.13
CA VAL A 103 4.10 -15.46 -12.97
C VAL A 103 3.75 -13.99 -13.10
N ALA A 104 3.15 -13.43 -12.06
CA ALA A 104 2.92 -12.00 -11.91
C ALA A 104 3.82 -11.43 -10.82
N PHE A 105 4.48 -10.31 -11.11
CA PHE A 105 5.36 -9.59 -10.20
C PHE A 105 4.62 -8.48 -9.47
N LEU A 106 5.17 -8.01 -8.35
CA LEU A 106 4.60 -6.91 -7.56
C LEU A 106 4.58 -5.58 -8.33
N ASN A 107 5.51 -5.37 -9.27
CA ASN A 107 5.57 -4.20 -10.12
C ASN A 107 4.56 -4.23 -11.30
N GLY A 108 3.80 -5.32 -11.45
CA GLY A 108 2.82 -5.51 -12.51
C GLY A 108 3.31 -6.30 -13.72
N ASP A 109 4.59 -6.64 -13.80
CA ASP A 109 5.14 -7.45 -14.88
C ASP A 109 4.57 -8.86 -14.86
N ARG A 110 4.55 -9.50 -16.04
CA ARG A 110 4.08 -10.88 -16.22
C ARG A 110 5.02 -11.67 -17.09
N LEU A 111 5.27 -12.92 -16.69
CA LEU A 111 6.04 -13.88 -17.46
C LEU A 111 5.26 -15.18 -17.56
N THR A 112 5.29 -15.80 -18.74
CA THR A 112 4.79 -17.16 -18.95
C THR A 112 5.96 -18.09 -19.15
N GLY A 113 5.84 -19.33 -18.70
CA GLY A 113 6.95 -20.27 -18.71
C GLY A 113 6.67 -21.50 -17.86
N ARG A 114 7.71 -22.22 -17.44
CA ARG A 114 7.59 -23.43 -16.63
C ARG A 114 8.38 -23.29 -15.34
N LEU A 115 7.75 -23.62 -14.23
CA LEU A 115 8.46 -23.74 -12.95
C LEU A 115 9.38 -24.98 -12.99
N VAL A 116 10.67 -24.78 -12.74
CA VAL A 116 11.70 -25.82 -12.87
C VAL A 116 11.68 -26.82 -11.71
N PRO A 117 11.57 -26.39 -10.43
CA PRO A 117 11.37 -27.32 -9.33
C PRO A 117 10.15 -28.21 -9.56
N ARG A 118 10.28 -29.49 -9.25
CA ARG A 118 9.15 -30.44 -9.27
C ARG A 118 8.38 -30.47 -7.97
N GLU A 119 9.03 -30.05 -6.89
CA GLU A 119 8.52 -30.03 -5.53
C GLU A 119 8.98 -28.73 -4.86
N LEU A 120 8.20 -28.25 -3.90
CA LEU A 120 8.50 -27.06 -3.09
C LEU A 120 8.28 -27.39 -1.62
N GLU A 121 9.11 -26.82 -0.75
CA GLU A 121 8.93 -26.95 0.70
C GLU A 121 8.13 -25.78 1.26
N ILE A 122 7.09 -26.07 2.06
CA ILE A 122 6.35 -25.05 2.80
C ILE A 122 6.36 -25.37 4.30
N SER A 123 6.85 -24.42 5.10
CA SER A 123 6.84 -24.51 6.55
C SER A 123 5.67 -23.73 7.12
N GLY A 124 4.71 -24.43 7.73
CA GLY A 124 3.50 -23.85 8.29
C GLY A 124 3.13 -24.43 9.65
N LEU A 125 1.88 -24.23 10.06
CA LEU A 125 1.33 -24.75 11.34
C LEU A 125 1.39 -26.28 11.46
N LEU A 126 1.37 -26.98 10.33
CA LEU A 126 1.43 -28.45 10.24
C LEU A 126 2.88 -28.98 10.18
N GLY A 127 3.88 -28.11 10.38
CA GLY A 127 5.28 -28.40 10.13
C GLY A 127 5.69 -28.12 8.68
N THR A 128 6.84 -28.66 8.29
CA THR A 128 7.35 -28.55 6.92
C THR A 128 6.75 -29.64 6.04
N ILE A 129 6.13 -29.24 4.93
CA ILE A 129 5.47 -30.13 3.98
C ILE A 129 6.10 -29.92 2.60
N THR A 130 6.43 -31.01 1.92
CA THR A 130 6.87 -31.01 0.52
C THR A 130 5.66 -31.14 -0.40
N VAL A 131 5.48 -30.19 -1.32
CA VAL A 131 4.32 -30.11 -2.22
C VAL A 131 4.78 -30.30 -3.67
N PRO A 132 4.26 -31.30 -4.40
CA PRO A 132 4.53 -31.43 -5.83
C PRO A 132 3.95 -30.24 -6.61
N VAL A 133 4.75 -29.60 -7.45
CA VAL A 133 4.33 -28.47 -8.29
C VAL A 133 3.16 -28.84 -9.20
N ALA A 134 3.11 -30.09 -9.67
CA ALA A 134 1.99 -30.60 -10.48
C ALA A 134 0.64 -30.65 -9.72
N SER A 135 0.67 -30.57 -8.39
CA SER A 135 -0.52 -30.51 -7.54
C SER A 135 -0.94 -29.08 -7.24
N ILE A 136 -0.11 -28.09 -7.55
CA ILE A 136 -0.39 -26.67 -7.31
C ILE A 136 -1.24 -26.14 -8.47
N ARG A 137 -2.32 -25.44 -8.12
CA ARG A 137 -3.12 -24.64 -9.06
C ARG A 137 -2.61 -23.21 -9.10
N ARG A 138 -2.38 -22.63 -7.92
CA ARG A 138 -1.96 -21.24 -7.76
C ARG A 138 -1.09 -21.11 -6.52
N MET A 139 -0.03 -20.32 -6.64
CA MET A 139 0.69 -19.75 -5.50
C MET A 139 0.40 -18.28 -5.44
N SER A 140 0.10 -17.77 -4.27
CA SER A 140 -0.01 -16.34 -4.03
C SER A 140 0.91 -15.98 -2.89
N PHE A 141 1.69 -14.93 -3.10
CA PHE A 141 2.72 -14.51 -2.17
C PHE A 141 2.22 -13.27 -1.45
N ASN A 142 2.49 -13.19 -0.14
CA ASN A 142 2.02 -12.11 0.73
C ASN A 142 0.48 -12.03 0.89
N VAL A 143 -0.22 -13.16 1.03
CA VAL A 143 -1.70 -13.20 1.19
C VAL A 143 -2.13 -13.45 2.65
N LYS A 144 -3.19 -12.75 3.08
CA LYS A 144 -4.05 -13.10 4.23
C LYS A 144 -5.51 -13.13 3.74
N CYS A 145 -6.31 -14.14 4.13
CA CYS A 145 -7.71 -14.35 3.66
C CYS A 145 -8.77 -14.12 4.75
N SER A 146 -10.01 -13.70 4.38
CA SER A 146 -11.24 -13.85 5.20
C SER A 146 -12.53 -14.03 4.36
N GLU A 147 -13.47 -14.88 4.80
CA GLU A 147 -14.79 -15.18 4.21
C GLU A 147 -15.94 -14.33 4.79
N THR A 148 -16.97 -14.00 3.98
CA THR A 148 -18.33 -13.63 4.45
C THR A 148 -19.43 -14.10 3.47
N ASP A 149 -20.68 -14.16 3.98
CA ASP A 149 -21.79 -15.03 3.55
C ASP A 149 -22.54 -14.72 2.24
N ASN A 150 -22.24 -13.66 1.47
CA ASN A 150 -23.15 -13.19 0.42
C ASN A 150 -22.60 -13.10 -1.02
N GLY A 151 -21.76 -14.07 -1.41
CA GLY A 151 -21.41 -14.28 -2.82
C GLY A 151 -20.08 -13.65 -3.24
N LEU A 152 -19.40 -14.38 -4.12
CA LEU A 152 -17.99 -14.22 -4.45
C LEU A 152 -17.70 -12.92 -5.22
N TYR A 153 -17.32 -11.86 -4.51
CA TYR A 153 -16.54 -10.78 -5.09
C TYR A 153 -15.06 -11.08 -4.86
N VAL A 154 -14.28 -11.11 -5.93
CA VAL A 154 -12.81 -11.08 -5.83
C VAL A 154 -12.41 -9.64 -5.48
N VAL A 155 -12.39 -9.31 -4.19
CA VAL A 155 -11.55 -8.21 -3.70
C VAL A 155 -10.13 -8.75 -3.78
N THR A 156 -9.38 -8.38 -4.81
CA THR A 156 -7.95 -8.68 -4.75
C THR A 156 -7.35 -7.79 -3.65
N ASP A 157 -6.69 -8.40 -2.66
CA ASP A 157 -5.78 -7.75 -1.68
C ASP A 157 -4.72 -6.82 -2.30
N LYS A 158 -4.67 -6.73 -3.64
CA LYS A 158 -3.85 -5.76 -4.39
C LYS A 158 -4.17 -4.31 -4.06
N ASP A 159 -5.38 -4.02 -3.57
CA ASP A 159 -5.80 -2.67 -3.21
C ASP A 159 -5.98 -2.46 -1.70
N LEU A 160 -5.99 -3.51 -0.86
CA LEU A 160 -5.93 -3.34 0.59
C LEU A 160 -4.46 -3.21 1.02
N LEU A 161 -4.07 -2.02 1.46
CA LEU A 161 -2.69 -1.70 1.80
C LEU A 161 -2.39 -1.95 3.28
N TYR A 162 -3.39 -1.77 4.14
CA TYR A 162 -3.29 -1.97 5.58
C TYR A 162 -4.67 -2.28 6.17
N TRP A 163 -4.74 -3.17 7.16
CA TRP A 163 -5.95 -3.41 7.96
C TRP A 163 -5.59 -3.84 9.38
N ASN A 164 -6.12 -3.17 10.39
CA ASN A 164 -5.93 -3.53 11.79
C ASN A 164 -7.22 -3.40 12.60
N THR A 165 -7.58 -4.45 13.33
CA THR A 165 -8.77 -4.45 14.21
C THR A 165 -8.48 -3.89 15.59
N PHE A 166 -7.21 -3.85 16.01
CA PHE A 166 -6.80 -3.41 17.35
C PHE A 166 -7.41 -4.21 18.52
N ASP A 167 -7.77 -5.47 18.31
CA ASP A 167 -8.45 -6.27 19.35
C ASP A 167 -7.62 -6.53 20.63
N SER A 168 -6.30 -6.44 20.50
CA SER A 168 -5.32 -6.70 21.56
C SER A 168 -3.98 -6.04 21.23
N PRO A 169 -3.05 -5.91 22.19
CA PRO A 169 -1.69 -5.44 21.91
C PRO A 169 -0.99 -6.23 20.80
N GLU A 170 -1.17 -7.55 20.76
CA GLU A 170 -0.55 -8.44 19.78
C GLU A 170 -1.12 -8.20 18.38
N ARG A 171 -2.45 -8.13 18.24
CA ARG A 171 -3.09 -7.82 16.95
C ARG A 171 -2.83 -6.38 16.49
N ALA A 172 -2.77 -5.46 17.43
CA ALA A 172 -2.43 -4.08 17.15
C ALA A 172 -1.01 -3.94 16.57
N ARG A 173 -0.05 -4.79 16.96
CA ARG A 173 1.30 -4.83 16.34
C ARG A 173 1.33 -5.62 15.03
N GLY A 174 0.55 -6.70 14.95
CA GLY A 174 0.46 -7.60 13.79
C GLY A 174 -0.84 -7.46 13.00
N PRO A 175 -1.00 -6.39 12.19
CA PRO A 175 -2.24 -6.09 11.48
C PRO A 175 -2.67 -7.22 10.55
N GLU A 176 -3.98 -7.30 10.29
CA GLU A 176 -4.62 -8.23 9.34
C GLU A 176 -4.15 -8.02 7.90
N ALA A 177 -3.66 -6.84 7.55
CA ALA A 177 -2.97 -6.62 6.28
C ALA A 177 -1.95 -5.49 6.43
N GLY A 178 -0.88 -5.54 5.64
CA GLY A 178 0.13 -4.49 5.59
C GLY A 178 1.28 -4.66 6.60
N PRO A 179 2.11 -3.61 6.75
CA PRO A 179 3.32 -3.63 7.58
C PRO A 179 3.00 -3.69 9.08
N GLU A 180 3.94 -4.22 9.86
CA GLU A 180 3.84 -4.20 11.33
C GLU A 180 3.68 -2.78 11.89
N THR A 181 2.96 -2.69 13.00
CA THR A 181 2.68 -1.43 13.68
C THR A 181 3.52 -1.29 14.94
N VAL A 182 4.22 -0.16 15.04
CA VAL A 182 4.87 0.27 16.27
C VAL A 182 3.84 0.94 17.14
N LEU A 183 3.64 0.42 18.35
CA LEU A 183 2.74 1.01 19.35
C LEU A 183 3.53 1.78 20.41
N GLY A 184 3.03 2.96 20.75
CA GLY A 184 3.42 3.74 21.91
C GLY A 184 2.65 3.30 23.16
N ASP A 185 2.43 4.25 24.08
CA ASP A 185 1.59 4.03 25.25
C ASP A 185 0.11 4.08 24.84
N VAL A 186 -0.54 2.91 24.88
CA VAL A 186 -1.91 2.71 24.40
C VAL A 186 -2.75 1.96 25.42
N ALA A 187 -4.02 2.34 25.49
CA ALA A 187 -5.04 1.55 26.17
C ALA A 187 -5.92 0.84 25.14
N PHE A 188 -6.60 -0.21 25.59
CA PHE A 188 -7.62 -0.89 24.80
C PHE A 188 -8.96 -0.74 25.51
N VAL A 189 -10.01 -0.44 24.76
CA VAL A 189 -11.38 -0.24 25.27
C VAL A 189 -12.38 -1.05 24.45
N PRO A 190 -13.64 -1.25 24.91
CA PRO A 190 -14.65 -1.87 24.07
C PRO A 190 -14.83 -1.10 22.75
N GLY A 191 -14.72 -1.83 21.63
CA GLY A 191 -14.78 -1.27 20.28
C GLY A 191 -16.19 -1.24 19.70
N LYS A 192 -16.29 -0.77 18.45
CA LYS A 192 -17.47 -1.03 17.61
C LYS A 192 -17.50 -2.50 17.21
N LYS A 193 -16.33 -3.09 16.92
CA LYS A 193 -16.10 -4.49 16.59
C LYS A 193 -15.03 -5.03 17.55
N GLY A 194 -15.42 -5.79 18.56
CA GLY A 194 -14.47 -6.34 19.52
C GLY A 194 -13.86 -5.25 20.41
N ARG A 195 -12.56 -4.97 20.25
CA ARG A 195 -11.82 -3.98 21.06
C ARG A 195 -11.18 -2.92 20.16
N ALA A 196 -11.03 -1.72 20.72
CA ALA A 196 -10.47 -0.57 20.03
C ALA A 196 -9.19 -0.08 20.72
N LEU A 197 -8.30 0.50 19.92
CA LEU A 197 -7.14 1.26 20.41
C LEU A 197 -7.63 2.60 20.93
N HIS A 198 -7.25 2.97 22.15
CA HIS A 198 -7.62 4.21 22.79
C HIS A 198 -6.41 5.13 22.97
N THR A 199 -6.57 6.39 22.57
CA THR A 199 -5.53 7.41 22.64
C THR A 199 -5.65 8.21 23.94
N GLN A 200 -4.54 8.77 24.42
CA GLN A 200 -4.54 9.69 25.57
C GLN A 200 -4.60 11.18 25.17
N GLY A 201 -4.74 11.49 23.88
CA GLY A 201 -4.81 12.87 23.37
C GLY A 201 -3.50 13.67 23.31
N LYS A 202 -2.35 13.07 23.68
CA LYS A 202 -1.08 13.81 23.87
C LYS A 202 0.07 13.40 22.95
N ASN A 203 0.22 12.11 22.70
CA ASN A 203 1.34 11.56 21.94
C ASN A 203 0.83 10.71 20.78
N ASP A 204 1.64 10.59 19.74
CA ASP A 204 1.46 9.58 18.69
C ASP A 204 1.44 8.18 19.33
N VAL A 205 0.41 7.40 19.02
CA VAL A 205 0.14 6.15 19.74
C VAL A 205 0.39 4.89 18.91
N ALA A 206 0.34 5.02 17.59
CA ALA A 206 0.62 3.93 16.67
C ALA A 206 1.20 4.48 15.38
N ALA A 207 2.19 3.80 14.82
CA ALA A 207 2.78 4.18 13.54
C ALA A 207 3.19 2.95 12.73
N PHE A 208 3.12 3.07 11.41
CA PHE A 208 3.65 2.08 10.49
C PHE A 208 4.15 2.76 9.22
N VAL A 209 4.96 2.04 8.45
CA VAL A 209 5.57 2.54 7.22
C VAL A 209 5.07 1.72 6.05
N LEU A 210 4.33 2.37 5.15
CA LEU A 210 3.99 1.80 3.86
C LEU A 210 5.22 1.91 2.94
N PRO A 211 5.64 0.80 2.31
CA PRO A 211 6.75 0.83 1.38
C PRO A 211 6.40 1.65 0.13
N PRO A 212 7.42 2.04 -0.67
CA PRO A 212 7.23 2.87 -1.85
C PRO A 212 6.22 2.29 -2.83
N TYR A 213 5.57 3.15 -3.61
CA TYR A 213 4.64 2.78 -4.70
C TYR A 213 3.37 2.02 -4.27
N ARG A 214 3.14 1.79 -2.97
CA ARG A 214 1.91 1.14 -2.48
C ARG A 214 0.70 2.06 -2.58
N LEU A 215 0.88 3.34 -2.27
CA LEU A 215 -0.15 4.34 -2.50
C LEU A 215 -0.18 4.66 -3.99
N LYS A 216 -1.38 4.56 -4.58
CA LYS A 216 -1.62 4.83 -5.99
C LYS A 216 -2.17 6.24 -6.18
N THR A 217 -2.65 6.51 -7.38
CA THR A 217 -3.30 7.78 -7.75
C THR A 217 -4.72 7.91 -7.19
N ALA A 218 -5.20 6.87 -6.52
CA ALA A 218 -6.43 6.85 -5.76
C ALA A 218 -6.19 6.17 -4.41
N GLY A 219 -7.07 6.41 -3.45
CA GLY A 219 -6.99 5.74 -2.16
C GLY A 219 -8.12 6.11 -1.22
N THR A 220 -8.21 5.32 -0.15
CA THR A 220 -9.20 5.47 0.91
C THR A 220 -8.57 5.13 2.24
N ILE A 221 -8.83 5.92 3.27
CA ILE A 221 -8.56 5.56 4.67
C ILE A 221 -9.91 5.53 5.36
N GLU A 222 -10.30 4.39 5.93
CA GLU A 222 -11.56 4.22 6.64
C GLU A 222 -11.34 3.58 8.01
N PHE A 223 -12.16 3.94 8.99
CA PHE A 223 -12.12 3.41 10.35
C PHE A 223 -13.37 3.78 11.12
N TRP A 224 -13.62 3.09 12.23
CA TRP A 224 -14.55 3.52 13.26
C TRP A 224 -13.81 4.35 14.29
N ALA A 225 -14.43 5.43 14.77
CA ALA A 225 -13.92 6.15 15.93
C ALA A 225 -15.03 6.59 16.88
N LYS A 226 -14.67 6.72 18.14
CA LYS A 226 -15.51 7.27 19.21
C LYS A 226 -14.72 8.30 19.98
N LEU A 227 -15.26 9.50 20.08
CA LEU A 227 -14.60 10.61 20.75
C LEU A 227 -14.90 10.60 22.25
N ASP A 228 -13.88 10.80 23.07
CA ASP A 228 -14.06 11.12 24.49
C ASP A 228 -14.19 12.62 24.63
N VAL A 229 -15.30 13.17 24.13
CA VAL A 229 -15.54 14.61 24.09
C VAL A 229 -15.97 15.13 25.47
N PRO A 230 -15.11 15.88 26.20
CA PRO A 230 -15.54 16.58 27.41
C PRO A 230 -16.40 17.81 27.05
N ASP A 231 -16.19 18.37 25.86
CA ASP A 231 -16.83 19.58 25.35
C ASP A 231 -17.62 19.29 24.06
N THR A 232 -18.70 20.05 23.87
CA THR A 232 -19.55 19.94 22.67
C THR A 232 -18.97 20.63 21.44
N SER A 233 -17.91 21.42 21.62
CA SER A 233 -17.24 22.23 20.58
C SER A 233 -15.76 21.92 20.43
N PHE A 234 -15.25 22.01 19.20
CA PHE A 234 -13.81 21.97 18.91
C PHE A 234 -13.31 23.36 18.54
N ARG A 235 -12.02 23.61 18.77
CA ARG A 235 -11.35 24.88 18.46
C ARG A 235 -9.99 24.61 17.83
N GLU A 236 -9.40 25.65 17.25
CA GLU A 236 -8.01 25.59 16.80
C GLU A 236 -7.09 25.12 17.94
N GLY A 237 -6.24 24.13 17.66
CA GLY A 237 -5.33 23.51 18.63
C GLY A 237 -5.97 22.59 19.70
N VAL A 238 -7.30 22.49 19.76
CA VAL A 238 -8.04 21.60 20.69
C VAL A 238 -9.08 20.82 19.92
N HIS A 239 -8.62 19.73 19.30
CA HIS A 239 -9.46 18.88 18.45
C HIS A 239 -8.79 17.53 18.22
N PRO A 240 -9.58 16.47 17.97
CA PRO A 240 -9.02 15.20 17.57
C PRO A 240 -8.51 15.30 16.12
N ARG A 241 -7.22 15.01 15.94
CA ARG A 241 -6.66 14.56 14.67
C ARG A 241 -6.56 13.05 14.73
N PHE A 242 -7.19 12.37 13.77
CA PHE A 242 -7.20 10.91 13.78
C PHE A 242 -5.86 10.34 13.30
N PHE A 243 -5.33 10.88 12.21
CA PHE A 243 -4.10 10.39 11.63
C PHE A 243 -3.32 11.46 10.88
N TRP A 244 -2.05 11.13 10.63
CA TRP A 244 -1.18 11.84 9.72
C TRP A 244 -0.43 10.85 8.82
N LEU A 245 -0.58 11.03 7.51
CA LEU A 245 0.08 10.24 6.48
C LEU A 245 1.02 11.15 5.69
N SER A 246 2.33 10.97 5.83
CA SER A 246 3.30 11.76 5.06
C SER A 246 4.51 10.94 4.66
N ARG A 247 5.21 11.43 3.64
CA ARG A 247 6.57 10.98 3.35
C ARG A 247 7.44 11.19 4.59
N ILE A 248 8.31 10.21 4.88
CA ILE A 248 9.30 10.36 5.95
C ILE A 248 10.24 11.54 5.63
N GLY A 249 10.38 12.46 6.60
CA GLY A 249 11.21 13.66 6.46
C GLY A 249 10.56 14.82 5.71
N HIS A 250 9.22 14.81 5.56
CA HIS A 250 8.47 15.88 4.91
C HIS A 250 7.26 16.32 5.75
N ASP A 251 7.03 17.63 5.79
CA ASP A 251 6.02 18.26 6.67
C ASP A 251 4.65 18.42 6.01
N ALA A 252 4.52 18.22 4.70
CA ALA A 252 3.22 18.12 4.04
C ALA A 252 2.67 16.69 4.17
N GLY A 253 1.45 16.56 4.68
CA GLY A 253 0.83 15.27 4.95
C GLY A 253 -0.67 15.27 4.75
N THR A 254 -1.20 14.09 4.46
CA THR A 254 -2.62 13.78 4.40
C THR A 254 -3.14 13.51 5.80
N ARG A 255 -4.29 14.08 6.16
CA ARG A 255 -4.83 13.98 7.51
C ARG A 255 -6.34 14.13 7.52
N LEU A 256 -6.97 13.60 8.56
CA LEU A 256 -8.37 13.87 8.90
C LEU A 256 -8.42 14.37 10.34
N ASP A 257 -8.99 15.56 10.53
CA ASP A 257 -9.09 16.22 11.82
C ASP A 257 -10.41 17.00 11.93
N PHE A 258 -10.84 17.27 13.15
CA PHE A 258 -11.80 18.33 13.38
C PHE A 258 -11.05 19.64 13.50
N SER A 259 -11.46 20.72 12.84
CA SER A 259 -10.86 22.02 13.07
C SER A 259 -11.83 23.14 12.74
N SER A 260 -11.75 24.25 13.46
CA SER A 260 -12.46 25.48 13.07
C SER A 260 -11.89 26.10 11.79
N ASN A 261 -10.63 25.81 11.46
CA ASN A 261 -9.97 26.18 10.21
C ASN A 261 -8.76 25.26 9.96
N ASN A 262 -8.69 24.62 8.81
CA ASN A 262 -7.59 23.73 8.43
C ASN A 262 -6.39 24.44 7.79
N GLY A 263 -6.43 25.77 7.69
CA GLY A 263 -5.39 26.62 7.08
C GLY A 263 -5.51 26.75 5.56
N LEU A 264 -6.46 26.05 4.93
CA LEU A 264 -6.72 26.03 3.49
C LEU A 264 -8.18 26.40 3.15
N GLY A 265 -8.89 27.02 4.09
CA GLY A 265 -10.24 27.54 3.88
C GLY A 265 -11.37 26.54 4.13
N ALA A 266 -11.10 25.41 4.79
CA ALA A 266 -12.13 24.48 5.23
C ALA A 266 -12.19 24.33 6.77
N GLY A 267 -13.37 24.00 7.29
CA GLY A 267 -13.60 23.75 8.72
C GLY A 267 -14.66 22.68 8.96
N GLY A 268 -14.86 22.35 10.24
CA GLY A 268 -15.71 21.26 10.68
C GLY A 268 -14.91 19.97 10.84
N LEU A 269 -15.41 18.86 10.29
CA LEU A 269 -14.60 17.68 10.01
C LEU A 269 -13.90 17.96 8.68
N CYS A 270 -12.59 18.14 8.73
CA CYS A 270 -11.80 18.58 7.59
C CYS A 270 -10.62 17.67 7.33
N SER A 271 -10.19 17.72 6.09
CA SER A 271 -9.07 16.94 5.58
C SER A 271 -8.19 17.81 4.71
N VAL A 272 -6.91 17.46 4.73
CA VAL A 272 -5.97 17.87 3.69
C VAL A 272 -5.45 16.60 3.05
N VAL A 273 -5.47 16.53 1.72
CA VAL A 273 -4.79 15.50 0.93
C VAL A 273 -3.77 16.23 0.08
N GLN A 274 -2.53 16.24 0.54
CA GLN A 274 -1.45 16.99 -0.08
C GLN A 274 -1.78 18.48 -0.28
N ASN A 275 -1.97 18.90 -1.52
CA ASN A 275 -2.23 20.29 -1.90
C ASN A 275 -3.71 20.69 -1.87
N LEU A 276 -4.63 19.75 -1.66
CA LEU A 276 -6.06 20.01 -1.65
C LEU A 276 -6.66 19.84 -0.26
N SER A 277 -7.71 20.62 0.01
CA SER A 277 -8.45 20.53 1.26
C SER A 277 -9.95 20.41 1.05
N CYS A 278 -10.61 19.73 2.00
CA CYS A 278 -12.06 19.68 2.07
C CYS A 278 -12.55 19.71 3.52
N GLY A 279 -13.79 20.13 3.73
CA GLY A 279 -14.44 20.14 5.05
C GLY A 279 -15.95 20.09 4.96
N THR A 280 -16.62 19.83 6.08
CA THR A 280 -18.08 19.62 6.14
C THR A 280 -18.91 20.91 6.14
N ASP A 281 -18.30 22.09 6.20
CA ASP A 281 -19.00 23.37 6.42
C ASP A 281 -19.89 23.35 7.68
N GLY A 282 -19.41 22.64 8.71
CA GLY A 282 -20.06 22.57 10.00
C GLY A 282 -19.56 23.69 10.88
N GLY A 283 -20.44 24.27 11.71
CA GLY A 283 -19.99 25.11 12.82
C GLY A 283 -18.98 24.38 13.71
N ASN A 284 -18.49 25.03 14.75
CA ASN A 284 -17.46 24.50 15.62
C ASN A 284 -17.97 23.49 16.66
N THR A 285 -19.00 22.69 16.36
CA THR A 285 -19.58 21.70 17.29
C THR A 285 -19.68 20.30 16.71
N TYR A 286 -19.31 19.29 17.51
CA TYR A 286 -19.39 17.88 17.09
C TYR A 286 -20.82 17.48 16.73
N ARG A 287 -21.81 17.93 17.52
CA ARG A 287 -23.24 17.67 17.26
C ARG A 287 -23.71 18.17 15.90
N SER A 288 -23.17 19.28 15.40
CA SER A 288 -23.57 19.82 14.09
C SER A 288 -23.09 18.97 12.91
N ILE A 289 -22.07 18.12 13.13
CA ILE A 289 -21.43 17.30 12.10
C ILE A 289 -21.85 15.83 12.26
N LEU A 290 -21.73 15.31 13.48
CA LEU A 290 -22.00 13.91 13.83
C LEU A 290 -23.47 13.66 14.23
N GLY A 291 -24.25 14.72 14.42
CA GLY A 291 -25.65 14.60 14.83
C GLY A 291 -25.83 14.39 16.33
N PRO A 292 -27.01 13.90 16.76
CA PRO A 292 -27.36 13.88 18.17
C PRO A 292 -26.54 12.91 19.03
N ASP A 293 -26.02 11.84 18.42
CA ASP A 293 -25.17 10.82 19.03
C ASP A 293 -23.67 11.08 18.78
N TYR A 294 -23.25 12.35 18.78
CA TYR A 294 -21.88 12.77 18.47
C TYR A 294 -20.76 12.17 19.35
N ALA A 295 -21.12 11.53 20.46
CA ALA A 295 -20.20 10.81 21.34
C ALA A 295 -20.25 9.28 21.13
N GLY A 296 -21.06 8.81 20.17
CA GLY A 296 -21.17 7.43 19.75
C GLY A 296 -20.05 7.01 18.81
N TRP A 297 -20.14 5.77 18.34
CA TRP A 297 -19.26 5.25 17.29
C TRP A 297 -19.74 5.76 15.94
N HIS A 298 -18.85 6.39 15.21
CA HIS A 298 -19.09 6.81 13.84
C HIS A 298 -18.05 6.18 12.91
N HIS A 299 -18.47 5.87 11.69
CA HIS A 299 -17.56 5.45 10.63
C HIS A 299 -17.07 6.68 9.88
N TYR A 300 -15.76 6.81 9.75
CA TYR A 300 -15.10 7.89 9.04
C TYR A 300 -14.37 7.32 7.83
N ALA A 301 -14.46 8.00 6.69
CA ALA A 301 -13.58 7.71 5.57
C ALA A 301 -13.13 8.96 4.83
N LEU A 302 -11.84 8.99 4.50
CA LEU A 302 -11.23 9.96 3.59
C LEU A 302 -10.91 9.28 2.27
N VAL A 303 -11.41 9.84 1.18
CA VAL A 303 -11.32 9.27 -0.17
C VAL A 303 -10.67 10.27 -1.11
N TRP A 304 -9.75 9.81 -1.96
CA TRP A 304 -9.16 10.63 -3.03
C TRP A 304 -9.00 9.87 -4.33
N ASN A 305 -9.07 10.59 -5.44
CA ASN A 305 -8.73 10.10 -6.77
C ASN A 305 -8.19 11.24 -7.62
N ARG A 306 -6.99 11.08 -8.19
CA ARG A 306 -6.37 12.05 -9.10
C ARG A 306 -7.19 12.28 -10.36
N ASP A 307 -7.93 11.27 -10.81
CA ASP A 307 -8.75 11.36 -12.02
C ASP A 307 -10.16 11.91 -11.73
N GLY A 308 -10.43 12.26 -10.47
CA GLY A 308 -11.71 12.78 -9.99
C GLY A 308 -12.58 11.70 -9.34
N LEU A 309 -13.41 12.14 -8.41
CA LEU A 309 -14.49 11.35 -7.84
C LEU A 309 -15.78 11.66 -8.59
N ALA A 310 -16.65 10.67 -8.73
CA ALA A 310 -17.99 10.91 -9.24
C ALA A 310 -18.73 11.85 -8.28
N SER A 311 -18.89 13.11 -8.69
CA SER A 311 -19.76 14.08 -8.03
C SER A 311 -20.95 14.33 -8.95
N GLY A 312 -22.14 14.53 -8.37
CA GLY A 312 -23.38 14.80 -9.12
C GLY A 312 -23.41 16.18 -9.78
N ASP A 313 -22.29 16.91 -9.80
CA ASP A 313 -22.11 18.22 -10.42
C ASP A 313 -21.02 18.17 -11.52
N ASN A 314 -21.04 19.14 -12.46
CA ASN A 314 -20.11 19.18 -13.61
C ASN A 314 -18.66 19.55 -13.23
N HIS A 315 -18.26 19.40 -11.96
CA HIS A 315 -16.95 19.79 -11.46
C HIS A 315 -16.23 18.58 -10.87
N ALA A 316 -15.03 18.26 -11.37
CA ALA A 316 -14.24 17.17 -10.82
C ALA A 316 -13.81 17.50 -9.37
N GLU A 317 -14.35 16.76 -8.41
CA GLU A 317 -13.92 16.80 -7.02
C GLU A 317 -12.94 15.66 -6.79
N TYR A 318 -11.70 15.96 -6.40
CA TYR A 318 -10.65 14.94 -6.27
C TYR A 318 -10.63 14.27 -4.90
N ILE A 319 -11.28 14.87 -3.91
CA ILE A 319 -11.26 14.41 -2.51
C ILE A 319 -12.65 14.52 -1.89
N ALA A 320 -12.95 13.61 -0.96
CA ALA A 320 -14.22 13.58 -0.25
C ALA A 320 -14.06 12.98 1.15
N ILE A 321 -14.91 13.45 2.05
CA ILE A 321 -15.08 12.88 3.39
C ILE A 321 -16.43 12.17 3.41
N TYR A 322 -16.44 10.94 3.91
CA TYR A 322 -17.63 10.18 4.21
C TYR A 322 -17.74 9.99 5.72
N LEU A 323 -18.96 10.12 6.22
CA LEU A 323 -19.33 9.90 7.60
C LEU A 323 -20.55 8.98 7.62
N ASP A 324 -20.46 7.85 8.32
CA ASP A 324 -21.51 6.83 8.39
C ASP A 324 -22.02 6.44 6.99
N GLY A 325 -21.06 6.22 6.08
CA GLY A 325 -21.30 5.87 4.67
C GLY A 325 -21.83 6.99 3.78
N LYS A 326 -22.06 8.20 4.30
CA LYS A 326 -22.60 9.34 3.54
C LYS A 326 -21.53 10.38 3.27
N ARG A 327 -21.48 10.88 2.03
CA ARG A 327 -20.59 11.99 1.68
C ARG A 327 -21.01 13.27 2.41
N VAL A 328 -20.08 13.88 3.16
CA VAL A 328 -20.33 15.07 3.98
C VAL A 328 -19.45 16.28 3.62
N SER A 329 -18.41 16.10 2.80
CA SER A 329 -17.55 17.20 2.34
C SER A 329 -18.33 18.21 1.49
N ARG A 330 -18.25 19.51 1.83
CA ARG A 330 -18.90 20.64 1.14
C ARG A 330 -17.90 21.72 0.71
N GLN A 331 -16.98 22.11 1.59
CA GLN A 331 -15.94 23.10 1.32
C GLN A 331 -14.75 22.47 0.59
N VAL A 332 -14.98 21.96 -0.62
CA VAL A 332 -13.93 21.30 -1.41
C VAL A 332 -13.16 22.35 -2.21
N GLN A 333 -11.83 22.37 -2.09
CA GLN A 333 -10.99 23.23 -2.91
C GLN A 333 -11.06 22.82 -4.38
N ARG A 334 -11.30 23.79 -5.28
CA ARG A 334 -11.55 23.60 -6.71
C ARG A 334 -10.52 24.31 -7.57
N GLY A 335 -10.40 23.91 -8.84
CA GLY A 335 -9.59 24.59 -9.84
C GLY A 335 -8.08 24.28 -9.81
N VAL A 336 -7.66 23.35 -8.96
CA VAL A 336 -6.27 22.85 -8.89
C VAL A 336 -6.33 21.33 -8.92
N PRO A 337 -5.52 20.64 -9.76
CA PRO A 337 -5.47 19.19 -9.76
C PRO A 337 -4.85 18.65 -8.46
N LEU A 338 -5.24 17.44 -8.08
CA LEU A 338 -4.64 16.75 -6.94
C LEU A 338 -3.20 16.32 -7.27
N ASP A 339 -2.25 16.81 -6.49
CA ASP A 339 -0.85 16.42 -6.56
C ASP A 339 -0.55 15.34 -5.52
N LEU A 340 -0.28 14.12 -5.98
CA LEU A 340 0.06 12.98 -5.14
C LEU A 340 1.55 12.62 -5.20
N THR A 341 2.38 13.45 -5.83
CA THR A 341 3.79 13.13 -6.10
C THR A 341 4.55 12.75 -4.81
N SER A 342 4.29 13.44 -3.70
CA SER A 342 4.92 13.14 -2.41
C SER A 342 4.50 11.79 -1.79
N LEU A 343 3.33 11.24 -2.16
CA LEU A 343 2.80 9.97 -1.65
C LEU A 343 3.04 8.78 -2.59
N THR A 344 3.19 9.01 -3.89
CA THR A 344 3.26 7.96 -4.92
C THR A 344 4.67 7.72 -5.45
N THR A 345 5.65 8.51 -5.02
CA THR A 345 7.06 8.36 -5.44
C THR A 345 7.81 7.28 -4.64
N ALA A 346 9.08 7.06 -4.97
CA ALA A 346 9.97 6.00 -4.45
C ALA A 346 10.27 6.05 -2.94
N TRP A 347 9.49 6.79 -2.15
CA TRP A 347 9.77 7.03 -0.74
C TRP A 347 8.82 6.25 0.16
N ASN A 348 9.35 5.88 1.31
CA ASN A 348 8.57 5.37 2.41
C ASN A 348 7.57 6.42 2.89
N THR A 349 6.32 6.00 3.05
CA THR A 349 5.25 6.82 3.60
C THR A 349 4.91 6.33 4.99
N ARG A 350 4.95 7.22 5.97
CA ARG A 350 4.62 6.92 7.36
C ARG A 350 3.18 7.31 7.63
N PHE A 351 2.41 6.37 8.17
CA PHE A 351 1.12 6.63 8.78
C PHE A 351 1.30 6.66 10.29
N ILE A 352 0.66 7.63 10.94
CA ILE A 352 0.66 7.78 12.38
C ILE A 352 -0.77 8.02 12.85
N ILE A 353 -1.20 7.31 13.88
CA ILE A 353 -2.37 7.70 14.67
C ILE A 353 -1.90 8.84 15.58
N ALA A 354 -2.23 10.06 15.14
CA ALA A 354 -1.58 11.29 15.58
C ALA A 354 -2.58 12.22 16.28
N PRO A 355 -2.92 11.93 17.55
CA PRO A 355 -3.88 12.75 18.28
C PRO A 355 -3.38 14.18 18.51
N SER A 356 -2.07 14.44 18.41
CA SER A 356 -1.50 15.77 18.60
C SER A 356 -0.98 16.43 17.33
N MET A 357 -1.46 17.64 17.05
CA MET A 357 -0.82 18.54 16.07
C MET A 357 0.37 19.30 16.67
N TYR A 358 0.31 19.60 17.96
CA TYR A 358 1.28 20.40 18.69
C TYR A 358 1.65 19.67 19.98
N ALA A 359 2.93 19.68 20.34
CA ALA A 359 3.49 18.97 21.50
C ALA A 359 2.87 19.36 22.85
N GLU A 360 2.08 20.44 22.91
CA GLU A 360 1.53 21.03 24.14
C GLU A 360 -0.01 21.15 24.13
N GLY A 361 -0.70 20.63 23.11
CA GLY A 361 -2.15 20.73 23.01
C GLY A 361 -2.89 19.65 23.82
N ASN A 362 -3.92 20.03 24.58
CA ASN A 362 -4.91 19.09 25.13
C ASN A 362 -5.82 18.60 24.00
N ASN A 363 -5.37 17.66 23.18
CA ASN A 363 -6.23 17.11 22.13
C ASN A 363 -7.24 16.14 22.74
N VAL A 364 -8.39 16.04 22.08
CA VAL A 364 -9.49 15.19 22.54
C VAL A 364 -9.09 13.72 22.38
N PRO A 365 -9.06 12.93 23.47
CA PRO A 365 -8.85 11.49 23.39
C PRO A 365 -9.94 10.83 22.53
N PHE A 366 -9.60 9.72 21.89
CA PHE A 366 -10.55 8.96 21.09
C PHE A 366 -10.17 7.48 21.06
N ALA A 367 -11.17 6.64 20.85
CA ALA A 367 -10.98 5.26 20.46
C ALA A 367 -11.05 5.12 18.94
N ILE A 368 -10.23 4.25 18.36
CA ILE A 368 -10.21 3.91 16.94
C ILE A 368 -10.22 2.38 16.77
N ASP A 369 -11.02 1.92 15.81
CA ASP A 369 -11.32 0.52 15.56
C ASP A 369 -11.41 0.26 14.05
N ASP A 370 -11.06 -0.97 13.65
CA ASP A 370 -11.17 -1.48 12.27
C ASP A 370 -10.56 -0.55 11.20
N LEU A 371 -9.33 -0.07 11.43
CA LEU A 371 -8.62 0.84 10.53
C LEU A 371 -8.18 0.12 9.26
N LYS A 372 -8.60 0.64 8.10
CA LYS A 372 -8.25 0.12 6.78
C LYS A 372 -7.71 1.23 5.87
N ILE A 373 -6.68 0.90 5.10
CA ILE A 373 -6.14 1.77 4.05
C ILE A 373 -6.19 1.03 2.72
N TRP A 374 -6.75 1.68 1.72
CA TRP A 374 -6.93 1.16 0.38
C TRP A 374 -6.19 2.00 -0.65
N GLY A 375 -5.67 1.35 -1.70
CA GLY A 375 -5.09 1.96 -2.90
C GLY A 375 -6.13 2.29 -3.99
N VAL A 376 -7.42 2.32 -3.62
CA VAL A 376 -8.55 2.66 -4.50
C VAL A 376 -9.48 3.65 -3.80
N ALA A 377 -10.22 4.41 -4.60
CA ALA A 377 -11.24 5.33 -4.13
C ALA A 377 -12.56 4.59 -3.87
N LYS A 378 -12.77 4.11 -2.64
CA LYS A 378 -14.03 3.51 -2.21
C LYS A 378 -15.02 4.61 -1.85
N THR A 379 -16.23 4.50 -2.37
CA THR A 379 -17.34 5.41 -2.07
C THR A 379 -18.52 4.69 -1.43
N THR A 380 -18.37 3.39 -1.18
CA THR A 380 -19.33 2.51 -0.49
C THR A 380 -18.60 1.77 0.63
N PHE A 381 -19.30 1.59 1.75
CA PHE A 381 -18.72 1.10 3.00
C PHE A 381 -19.63 0.06 3.63
N ASP A 382 -19.02 -0.96 4.24
CA ASP A 382 -19.70 -1.98 5.03
C ASP A 382 -19.72 -1.51 6.48
N LEU A 383 -20.92 -1.17 6.97
CA LEU A 383 -21.12 -0.52 8.27
C LEU A 383 -21.65 -1.47 9.36
N ASP A 384 -21.92 -2.72 9.00
CA ASP A 384 -22.52 -3.69 9.91
C ASP A 384 -21.49 -4.21 10.93
#